data_AF-A0A816HYI6-F1
#
_entry.id   AF-A0A816HYI6-F1
#
_cell.length_a   1.000
_cell.length_b   1.000
_cell.length_c   1.000
_cell.angle_alpha   90.00
_cell.angle_beta   90.00
_cell.angle_gamma   90.00
#
_symmetry.space_group_name_H-M   'P 1'
#
loop_
_entity.id
_entity.type
_entity.pdbx_description
1 polymer ?
#
loop_
_entity_poly.entity_id
_entity_poly.type
_entity_poly.pdbx_seq_one_letter_code
_entity_poly.pdbx_strand_id
1 'polypeptide(L)'
;TSCQSSPPIQSILDKTSFGQIMKGLPLLDCQVTFVPPAPFFLRQLRDNLWVTSSSEPFHCLMIPGSEYSTLRQQAWNSNQHITLPLIALVNVTPGYTIACPGYTLVGNPIPSSSPSLVI
;
A
#
# COMPACT_ATOMS: atom_id res chain seq x y z
N THR A 1 -12.80 -8.45 -26.18
CA THR A 1 -11.88 -8.63 -25.04
C THR A 1 -11.11 -7.34 -24.86
N SER A 2 -11.47 -6.55 -23.84
CA SER A 2 -10.91 -5.23 -23.57
C SER A 2 -9.89 -5.35 -22.45
N CYS A 3 -8.60 -5.22 -22.78
CA CYS A 3 -7.55 -5.04 -21.77
C CYS A 3 -7.44 -3.53 -21.53
N GLN A 4 -8.00 -3.03 -20.42
CA GLN A 4 -7.80 -1.66 -19.99
C GLN A 4 -6.31 -1.44 -19.72
N SER A 5 -5.71 -0.59 -20.54
CA SER A 5 -4.35 -0.07 -20.37
C SER A 5 -4.24 0.67 -19.04
N SER A 6 -3.79 -0.02 -18.01
CA SER A 6 -3.16 0.63 -16.86
C SER A 6 -1.88 1.30 -17.37
N PRO A 7 -1.61 2.58 -17.05
CA PRO A 7 -0.37 3.22 -17.48
C PRO A 7 0.83 2.39 -16.98
N PRO A 8 1.89 2.25 -17.78
CA PRO A 8 3.07 1.52 -17.34
C PRO A 8 3.59 2.20 -16.08
N ILE A 9 3.69 1.45 -14.99
CA ILE A 9 4.44 1.87 -13.80
C ILE A 9 5.82 2.27 -14.35
N GLN A 10 6.16 3.55 -14.25
CA GLN A 10 7.44 4.09 -14.70
C GLN A 10 8.54 3.13 -14.22
N SER A 11 9.34 2.62 -15.15
CA SER A 11 10.31 1.57 -14.86
C SER A 11 11.17 2.01 -13.68
N ILE A 12 11.03 1.31 -12.55
CA ILE A 12 11.80 1.60 -11.34
C ILE A 12 13.27 1.53 -11.73
N LEU A 13 14.02 2.64 -11.56
CA LEU A 13 15.43 2.69 -11.95
C LEU A 13 16.25 1.71 -11.11
N ASP A 14 16.95 0.82 -11.80
CA ASP A 14 17.80 -0.25 -11.23
C ASP A 14 18.92 0.27 -10.34
N LYS A 15 19.30 1.55 -10.50
CA LYS A 15 20.34 2.20 -9.71
C LYS A 15 19.85 2.74 -8.37
N THR A 16 18.55 2.72 -8.12
CA THR A 16 18.01 3.14 -6.82
C THR A 16 18.00 1.97 -5.85
N SER A 17 18.19 2.24 -4.56
CA SER A 17 18.07 1.23 -3.49
C SER A 17 16.75 0.46 -3.59
N PHE A 18 15.66 1.17 -3.87
CA PHE A 18 14.34 0.58 -4.06
C PHE A 18 14.29 -0.35 -5.28
N GLY A 19 14.86 0.05 -6.42
CA GLY A 19 14.95 -0.79 -7.61
C GLY A 19 15.78 -2.07 -7.39
N GLN A 20 16.87 -1.97 -6.65
CA GLN A 20 17.70 -3.11 -6.29
C GLN A 20 16.94 -4.10 -5.39
N ILE A 21 16.22 -3.61 -4.37
CA ILE A 21 15.35 -4.43 -3.50
C ILE A 21 14.29 -5.15 -4.33
N MET A 22 13.57 -4.41 -5.18
CA MET A 22 12.46 -4.96 -5.98
C MET A 22 12.93 -6.03 -6.98
N LYS A 23 14.19 -6.01 -7.40
CA LYS A 23 14.79 -6.97 -8.34
C LYS A 23 15.64 -8.05 -7.67
N GLY A 24 15.78 -8.04 -6.35
CA GLY A 24 16.66 -8.96 -5.63
C GLY A 24 18.15 -8.79 -5.97
N LEU A 25 18.57 -7.57 -6.32
CA LEU A 25 19.97 -7.24 -6.61
C LEU A 25 20.72 -6.84 -5.33
N PRO A 26 22.05 -6.96 -5.30
CA PRO A 26 22.87 -6.43 -4.20
C PRO A 26 22.63 -4.94 -4.00
N LEU A 27 22.54 -4.53 -2.73
CA LEU A 27 22.36 -3.13 -2.35
C LEU A 27 23.70 -2.37 -2.46
N LEU A 28 23.77 -1.42 -3.38
CA LEU A 28 24.92 -0.53 -3.57
C LEU A 28 24.50 0.89 -3.16
N ASP A 29 25.34 1.57 -2.38
CA ASP A 29 25.12 2.96 -1.93
C ASP A 29 23.80 3.20 -1.15
N CYS A 30 23.34 2.19 -0.41
CA CYS A 30 22.11 2.26 0.39
C CYS A 30 22.43 2.54 1.86
N GLN A 31 21.76 3.54 2.46
CA GLN A 31 21.77 3.67 3.91
C GLN A 31 20.81 2.64 4.51
N VAL A 32 21.34 1.74 5.33
CA VAL A 32 20.56 0.69 5.99
C VAL A 32 20.41 1.04 7.46
N THR A 33 19.16 1.02 7.93
CA THR A 33 18.83 1.10 9.36
C THR A 33 18.28 -0.25 9.80
N PHE A 34 18.88 -0.84 10.83
CA PHE A 34 18.36 -2.05 11.44
C PHE A 34 17.05 -1.73 12.18
N VAL A 35 16.02 -2.50 11.86
CA VAL A 35 14.71 -2.45 12.54
C VAL A 35 14.61 -3.70 13.41
N PRO A 36 14.05 -3.61 14.63
CA PRO A 36 13.83 -4.79 15.47
C PRO A 36 13.06 -5.87 14.72
N PRO A 37 13.30 -7.16 15.02
CA PRO A 37 12.56 -8.26 14.42
C PRO A 37 11.07 -8.11 14.76
N ALA A 38 10.27 -7.91 13.72
CA ALA A 38 8.83 -7.83 13.78
C ALA A 38 8.24 -8.82 12.77
N PRO A 39 7.03 -9.38 13.01
CA PRO A 39 6.39 -10.30 12.06
C PRO A 39 6.06 -9.65 10.72
N PHE A 40 5.96 -8.32 10.71
CA PHE A 40 5.79 -7.51 9.52
C PHE A 40 6.45 -6.14 9.72
N PHE A 41 6.84 -5.53 8.62
CA PHE A 41 7.27 -4.14 8.53
C PHE A 41 6.24 -3.34 7.76
N LEU A 42 5.88 -2.17 8.29
CA LEU A 42 4.91 -1.26 7.69
C LEU A 42 5.43 0.16 7.78
N ARG A 43 5.43 0.88 6.66
CA ARG A 43 5.78 2.30 6.65
C ARG A 43 4.99 3.04 5.60
N GLN A 44 4.32 4.10 6.02
CA GLN A 44 3.75 5.07 5.10
C GLN A 44 4.88 5.94 4.54
N LEU A 45 4.99 6.01 3.22
CA LEU A 45 5.98 6.85 2.53
C LEU A 45 5.45 8.27 2.35
N ARG A 46 4.34 8.39 1.60
CA ARG A 46 3.72 9.67 1.27
C ARG A 46 2.25 9.45 0.92
N ASP A 47 1.37 10.32 1.41
CA ASP A 47 -0.08 10.26 1.15
C ASP A 47 -0.60 8.84 1.41
N ASN A 48 -1.18 8.17 0.41
CA ASN A 48 -1.71 6.81 0.57
C ASN A 48 -0.74 5.71 0.11
N LEU A 49 0.54 6.03 -0.04
CA LEU A 49 1.58 5.08 -0.44
C LEU A 49 2.22 4.44 0.78
N TRP A 50 2.09 3.12 0.87
CA TRP A 50 2.61 2.28 1.94
C TRP A 50 3.63 1.28 1.41
N VAL A 51 4.66 1.01 2.21
CA VAL A 51 5.56 -0.12 2.03
C VAL A 51 5.24 -1.14 3.10
N THR A 52 5.02 -2.38 2.66
CA THR A 52 4.83 -3.52 3.54
C THR A 52 5.91 -4.56 3.28
N SER A 53 6.37 -5.22 4.34
CA SER A 53 7.20 -6.41 4.20
C SER A 53 6.85 -7.45 5.25
N SER A 54 6.92 -8.73 4.86
CA SER A 54 6.55 -9.87 5.68
C SER A 54 7.31 -11.12 5.28
N SER A 55 7.33 -12.11 6.17
CA SER A 55 7.93 -13.42 5.89
C SER A 55 7.12 -14.25 4.89
N GLU A 56 5.81 -14.02 4.82
CA GLU A 56 4.87 -14.76 3.98
C GLU A 56 3.89 -13.80 3.30
N PRO A 57 3.30 -14.16 2.14
CA PRO A 57 2.25 -13.38 1.51
C PRO A 57 1.02 -13.23 2.43
N PHE A 58 0.43 -12.04 2.47
CA PHE A 58 -0.78 -11.78 3.25
C PHE A 58 -2.01 -11.73 2.38
N HIS A 59 -3.07 -12.43 2.81
CA HIS A 59 -4.40 -12.30 2.23
C HIS A 59 -5.16 -11.18 2.97
N CYS A 60 -5.44 -10.10 2.26
CA CYS A 60 -6.06 -8.91 2.79
C CYS A 60 -7.40 -8.64 2.09
N LEU A 61 -8.17 -7.74 2.69
CA LEU A 61 -9.46 -7.27 2.20
C LEU A 61 -9.40 -5.77 1.97
N MET A 62 -9.84 -5.33 0.80
CA MET A 62 -10.05 -3.91 0.52
C MET A 62 -11.51 -3.56 0.79
N ILE A 63 -11.71 -2.59 1.67
CA ILE A 63 -13.00 -2.24 2.29
C ILE A 63 -13.25 -0.73 2.10
N PRO A 64 -14.45 -0.30 1.68
CA PRO A 64 -14.82 1.11 1.70
C PRO A 64 -14.75 1.68 3.12
N GLY A 65 -14.18 2.87 3.29
CA GLY A 65 -14.00 3.52 4.59
C GLY A 65 -15.31 3.82 5.31
N SER A 66 -16.42 3.97 4.58
CA SER A 66 -17.78 4.11 5.14
C SER A 66 -18.28 2.85 5.84
N GLU A 67 -17.71 1.68 5.51
CA GLU A 67 -18.13 0.37 6.03
C GLU A 67 -17.18 -0.18 7.10
N TYR A 68 -16.01 0.44 7.27
CA TYR A 68 -14.99 -0.04 8.20
C TYR A 68 -15.45 0.05 9.68
N SER A 69 -16.25 1.04 10.04
CA SER A 69 -16.78 1.22 11.40
C SER A 69 -17.95 0.27 11.73
N THR A 70 -18.69 -0.21 10.74
CA THR A 70 -19.80 -1.16 10.89
C THR A 70 -19.36 -2.63 10.85
N LEU A 71 -18.09 -2.89 10.53
CA LEU A 71 -17.53 -4.22 10.27
C LEU A 71 -17.12 -5.02 11.51
N ARG A 72 -17.57 -4.64 12.72
CA ARG A 72 -17.43 -5.55 13.86
C ARG A 72 -18.41 -6.74 13.79
N GLN A 73 -19.43 -6.70 12.91
CA GLN A 73 -20.46 -7.76 12.88
C GLN A 73 -21.15 -8.05 11.54
N GLN A 74 -20.87 -7.38 10.41
CA GLN A 74 -21.72 -7.56 9.23
C GLN A 74 -20.97 -7.62 7.88
N ALA A 75 -21.25 -8.73 7.18
CA ALA A 75 -21.19 -8.97 5.74
C ALA A 75 -19.81 -8.90 5.03
N TRP A 76 -19.24 -10.09 4.86
CA TRP A 76 -18.11 -10.44 3.98
C TRP A 76 -18.38 -10.22 2.46
N ASN A 77 -19.52 -9.64 2.07
CA ASN A 77 -20.13 -9.91 0.77
C ASN A 77 -19.76 -8.92 -0.35
N SER A 78 -18.93 -7.91 -0.09
CA SER A 78 -18.56 -6.89 -1.09
C SER A 78 -17.08 -6.47 -1.06
N ASN A 79 -16.26 -7.12 -0.25
CA ASN A 79 -14.85 -6.78 -0.09
C ASN A 79 -14.00 -7.39 -1.19
N GLN A 80 -13.15 -6.60 -1.83
CA GLN A 80 -12.21 -7.11 -2.83
C GLN A 80 -11.05 -7.80 -2.12
N HIS A 81 -10.86 -9.09 -2.38
CA HIS A 81 -9.72 -9.84 -1.89
C HIS A 81 -8.46 -9.43 -2.63
N ILE A 82 -7.38 -9.13 -1.88
CA ILE A 82 -6.07 -8.83 -2.44
C ILE A 82 -5.01 -9.67 -1.72
N THR A 83 -3.98 -10.09 -2.44
CA THR A 83 -2.84 -10.79 -1.85
C THR A 83 -1.62 -9.88 -1.93
N LEU A 84 -1.07 -9.50 -0.77
CA LEU A 84 0.16 -8.73 -0.70
C LEU A 84 1.37 -9.68 -0.70
N PRO A 85 2.34 -9.51 -1.62
CA PRO A 85 3.59 -10.29 -1.60
C PRO A 85 4.47 -9.92 -0.40
N LEU A 86 5.57 -10.67 -0.21
CA LEU A 86 6.54 -10.50 0.90
C LEU A 86 7.09 -9.08 1.00
N ILE A 87 7.19 -8.37 -0.12
CA ILE A 87 7.52 -6.94 -0.17
C ILE A 87 6.55 -6.31 -1.17
N ALA A 88 5.75 -5.36 -0.70
CA ALA A 88 4.77 -4.69 -1.53
C ALA A 88 4.86 -3.17 -1.37
N LEU A 89 4.71 -2.47 -2.49
CA LEU A 89 4.42 -1.04 -2.52
C LEU A 89 2.93 -0.89 -2.85
N VAL A 90 2.17 -0.39 -1.89
CA VAL A 90 0.71 -0.37 -1.94
C VAL A 90 0.23 1.07 -1.97
N ASN A 91 -0.45 1.47 -3.04
CA ASN A 91 -1.15 2.75 -3.10
C ASN A 91 -2.63 2.54 -2.75
N VAL A 92 -3.02 2.95 -1.54
CA VAL A 92 -4.39 2.75 -1.06
C VAL A 92 -5.30 3.81 -1.66
N THR A 93 -6.41 3.38 -2.26
CA THR A 93 -7.39 4.31 -2.80
C THR A 93 -7.93 5.22 -1.70
N PRO A 94 -8.00 6.55 -1.90
CA PRO A 94 -8.59 7.47 -0.92
C PRO A 94 -10.00 7.02 -0.53
N GLY A 95 -10.29 7.00 0.77
CA GLY A 95 -11.58 6.53 1.30
C GLY A 95 -11.73 5.02 1.35
N TYR A 96 -10.68 4.23 1.07
CA TYR A 96 -10.65 2.77 1.29
C TYR A 96 -9.65 2.41 2.39
N THR A 97 -9.86 1.24 2.99
CA THR A 97 -8.94 0.61 3.95
C THR A 97 -8.61 -0.79 3.47
N ILE A 98 -7.32 -1.15 3.48
CA ILE A 98 -6.87 -2.51 3.27
C ILE A 98 -6.65 -3.14 4.65
N ALA A 99 -7.47 -4.12 5.00
CA ALA A 99 -7.37 -4.87 6.24
C ALA A 99 -6.61 -6.19 5.99
N CYS A 100 -5.49 -6.36 6.69
CA CYS A 100 -4.68 -7.57 6.68
C CYS A 100 -4.65 -8.20 8.08
N PRO A 101 -4.29 -9.48 8.22
CA PRO A 101 -4.03 -10.08 9.53
C PRO A 101 -2.95 -9.29 10.28
N GLY A 102 -3.31 -8.64 11.38
CA GLY A 102 -2.38 -7.93 12.26
C GLY A 102 -2.15 -6.44 11.93
N TYR A 103 -2.64 -5.93 10.79
CA TYR A 103 -2.50 -4.51 10.45
C TYR A 103 -3.50 -4.02 9.41
N THR A 104 -3.65 -2.70 9.31
CA THR A 104 -4.50 -2.06 8.31
C THR A 104 -3.77 -0.90 7.62
N LEU A 105 -3.96 -0.76 6.31
CA LEU A 105 -3.47 0.37 5.52
C LEU A 105 -4.66 1.28 5.21
N VAL A 106 -4.57 2.54 5.62
CA VAL A 106 -5.65 3.51 5.46
C VAL A 106 -5.34 4.45 4.30
N GLY A 107 -6.30 4.57 3.38
CA GLY A 107 -6.28 5.56 2.29
C GLY A 107 -6.98 6.83 2.76
N ASN A 108 -6.20 7.82 3.19
CA ASN A 108 -6.74 9.11 3.61
C ASN A 108 -7.30 9.88 2.40
N PRO A 109 -8.41 10.60 2.57
CA PRO A 109 -8.86 11.56 1.55
C PRO A 109 -7.75 12.59 1.33
N ILE A 110 -7.33 12.77 0.08
CA ILE A 110 -6.39 13.83 -0.27
C ILE A 110 -7.17 15.14 -0.09
N PRO A 111 -6.70 16.08 0.76
CA PRO A 111 -7.38 17.37 0.90
C PRO A 111 -7.40 18.03 -0.47
N SER A 112 -8.60 18.18 -1.04
CA SER A 112 -8.80 19.01 -2.23
C SER A 112 -8.49 20.43 -1.82
N SER A 113 -7.25 20.88 -2.03
CA SER A 113 -6.91 22.30 -1.94
C SER A 113 -7.60 23.00 -3.11
N SER A 114 -8.89 23.33 -2.95
CA SER A 114 -9.46 24.41 -3.72
C SER A 114 -8.74 25.67 -3.27
N PRO A 115 -7.96 26.37 -4.12
CA PRO A 115 -7.59 27.73 -3.81
C PRO A 115 -8.91 28.50 -3.79
N SER A 116 -9.47 28.72 -2.60
CA SER A 116 -10.55 29.69 -2.43
C SER A 116 -9.94 31.03 -2.77
N LEU A 117 -10.18 31.47 -4.01
CA LEU A 117 -9.87 32.79 -4.49
C LEU A 117 -10.83 33.73 -3.75
N VAL A 118 -10.38 34.28 -2.64
CA VAL A 118 -11.04 35.40 -1.99
C VAL A 118 -10.70 36.63 -2.84
N ILE A 119 -11.68 37.10 -3.59
CA ILE A 119 -11.64 38.36 -4.35
C ILE A 119 -11.66 39.53 -3.36
#